data_AF-A0A7T6XSJ3-F1
#
_entry.id   AF-A0A7T6XSJ3-F1
#
_cell.length_a   1.000
_cell.length_b   1.000
_cell.length_c   1.000
_cell.angle_alpha   90.00
_cell.angle_beta   90.00
_cell.angle_gamma   90.00
#
_symmetry.space_group_name_H-M   'P 1'
#
loop_
_entity.id
_entity.type
_entity.pdbx_description
1 polymer ?
#
loop_
_entity_poly.entity_id
_entity_poly.type
_entity_poly.pdbx_seq_one_letter_code
_entity_poly.pdbx_strand_id
1 'polypeptide(L)'
;MARTKSPPTAGKSLSKPKEPKESDVKRQLLFLWACYKISDVQVDIPAVAKHFGIKNNAARMRFERLRKSLDKMEASTKNDDDHKSQTKEQTDDANTEDEGDAKSD
;
A
#
# COMPACT_ATOMS: atom_id res chain seq x y z
N MET A 1 58.89 -22.02 0.66
CA MET A 1 58.54 -20.88 -0.22
C MET A 1 57.36 -21.29 -1.10
N ALA A 2 56.42 -20.37 -1.30
CA ALA A 2 55.01 -20.58 -1.66
C ALA A 2 54.72 -20.84 -3.15
N ARG A 3 53.53 -21.39 -3.47
CA ARG A 3 52.43 -20.66 -4.17
C ARG A 3 51.16 -21.52 -4.25
N THR A 4 50.17 -21.21 -3.41
CA THR A 4 48.78 -21.70 -3.53
C THR A 4 48.07 -20.92 -4.65
N LYS A 5 47.49 -21.62 -5.64
CA LYS A 5 46.57 -21.02 -6.62
C LYS A 5 45.14 -21.18 -6.11
N SER A 6 44.51 -20.08 -5.71
CA SER A 6 43.06 -19.98 -5.52
C SER A 6 42.38 -19.61 -6.85
N PRO A 7 41.15 -20.10 -7.12
CA PRO A 7 40.39 -19.69 -8.30
C PRO A 7 39.71 -18.31 -8.07
N PRO A 8 39.58 -17.46 -9.09
CA PRO A 8 38.77 -16.26 -9.00
C PRO A 8 37.32 -16.63 -9.31
N THR A 9 36.49 -16.87 -8.29
CA THR A 9 35.04 -16.80 -8.48
C THR A 9 34.65 -15.34 -8.50
N ALA A 10 34.57 -14.79 -9.72
CA ALA A 10 34.03 -13.48 -10.01
C ALA A 10 32.70 -13.30 -9.28
N GLY A 11 32.64 -12.22 -8.50
CA GLY A 11 31.46 -11.84 -7.74
C GLY A 11 30.25 -11.76 -8.66
N LYS A 12 29.23 -12.56 -8.35
CA LYS A 12 27.86 -12.18 -8.63
C LYS A 12 27.61 -10.94 -7.78
N SER A 13 27.94 -9.78 -8.33
CA SER A 13 27.47 -8.50 -7.81
C SER A 13 25.96 -8.64 -7.67
N LEU A 14 25.46 -8.72 -6.45
CA LEU A 14 24.06 -8.48 -6.15
C LEU A 14 23.75 -7.12 -6.76
N SER A 15 23.10 -7.13 -7.92
CA SER A 15 22.54 -5.94 -8.52
C SER A 15 21.65 -5.34 -7.44
N LYS A 16 22.05 -4.15 -6.95
CA LYS A 16 21.30 -3.35 -5.98
C LYS A 16 19.81 -3.41 -6.35
N PRO A 17 18.89 -3.59 -5.39
CA PRO A 17 17.46 -3.59 -5.69
C PRO A 17 17.15 -2.32 -6.48
N LYS A 18 16.77 -2.48 -7.74
CA LYS A 18 16.27 -1.37 -8.54
C LYS A 18 14.95 -1.00 -7.87
N GLU A 19 14.88 0.18 -7.26
CA GLU A 19 13.64 0.66 -6.66
C GLU A 19 12.52 0.46 -7.69
N PRO A 20 11.45 -0.26 -7.30
CA PRO A 20 10.35 -0.53 -8.21
C PRO A 20 9.82 0.78 -8.79
N LYS A 21 9.60 0.83 -10.11
CA LYS A 21 8.93 1.98 -10.69
C LYS A 21 7.52 2.06 -10.11
N GLU A 22 7.03 3.26 -9.83
CA GLU A 22 5.67 3.49 -9.34
C GLU A 22 4.60 2.81 -10.22
N SER A 23 4.82 2.75 -11.55
CA SER A 23 3.95 2.02 -12.48
C SER A 23 3.89 0.52 -12.21
N ASP A 24 5.01 -0.08 -11.82
CA ASP A 24 5.11 -1.51 -11.54
C ASP A 24 4.41 -1.84 -10.22
N VAL A 25 4.58 -0.99 -9.20
CA VAL A 25 3.87 -1.10 -7.91
C VAL A 25 2.36 -1.00 -8.12
N LYS A 26 1.89 -0.02 -8.90
CA LYS A 26 0.47 0.13 -9.25
C LYS A 26 -0.07 -1.12 -9.94
N ARG A 27 0.66 -1.67 -10.93
CA ARG A 27 0.24 -2.90 -11.63
C ARG A 27 0.16 -4.10 -10.69
N GLN A 28 1.16 -4.30 -9.83
CA GLN A 28 1.17 -5.38 -8.85
C GLN A 28 0.00 -5.25 -7.85
N LEU A 29 -0.28 -4.02 -7.42
CA LEU A 29 -1.36 -3.73 -6.48
C LEU A 29 -2.74 -4.00 -7.11
N LEU A 30 -2.97 -3.60 -8.37
CA LEU A 30 -4.19 -3.92 -9.11
C LEU A 30 -4.35 -5.43 -9.34
N PHE A 31 -3.26 -6.14 -9.63
CA PHE A 31 -3.29 -7.59 -9.77
C PHE A 31 -3.71 -8.27 -8.45
N LEU A 32 -3.10 -7.88 -7.34
CA LEU A 32 -3.47 -8.40 -6.02
C LEU A 32 -4.93 -8.08 -5.67
N TRP A 33 -5.41 -6.88 -6.01
CA TRP A 33 -6.80 -6.48 -5.81
C TRP A 33 -7.76 -7.35 -6.63
N ALA A 34 -7.43 -7.66 -7.88
CA ALA A 34 -8.21 -8.57 -8.71
C ALA A 34 -8.26 -9.98 -8.10
N CYS A 35 -7.13 -10.52 -7.63
CA CYS A 35 -7.11 -11.80 -6.91
C CYS A 35 -8.01 -11.77 -5.68
N TYR A 36 -7.94 -10.71 -4.87
CA TYR A 36 -8.77 -10.56 -3.68
C TYR A 36 -10.27 -10.62 -4.01
N LYS A 37 -10.72 -9.92 -5.05
CA LYS A 37 -12.14 -9.93 -5.47
C LYS A 37 -12.62 -11.30 -5.96
N ILE A 38 -11.78 -12.02 -6.69
CA ILE A 38 -12.15 -13.32 -7.28
C ILE A 38 -12.13 -14.44 -6.23
N SER A 39 -11.26 -14.32 -5.22
CA SER A 39 -11.01 -15.39 -4.25
C SER A 39 -11.99 -15.41 -3.07
N ASP A 40 -12.89 -14.42 -2.96
CA ASP A 40 -13.84 -14.24 -1.84
C ASP A 40 -13.19 -14.34 -0.44
N VAL A 41 -11.94 -13.86 -0.33
CA VAL A 41 -11.18 -13.88 0.93
C VAL A 41 -11.56 -12.65 1.75
N GLN A 42 -11.81 -12.86 3.05
CA GLN A 42 -12.03 -11.76 3.99
C GLN A 42 -10.73 -11.37 4.69
N VAL A 43 -10.51 -10.06 4.87
CA VAL A 43 -9.38 -9.56 5.66
C VAL A 43 -9.71 -9.65 7.15
N ASP A 44 -8.88 -10.38 7.90
CA ASP A 44 -8.95 -10.44 9.37
C ASP A 44 -8.45 -9.11 9.98
N ILE A 45 -9.38 -8.20 10.24
CA ILE A 45 -9.09 -6.88 10.82
C ILE A 45 -8.40 -6.97 12.19
N PRO A 46 -8.86 -7.82 13.14
CA PRO A 46 -8.14 -8.04 14.40
C PRO A 46 -6.68 -8.48 14.22
N ALA A 47 -6.39 -9.43 13.33
CA ALA A 47 -5.03 -9.87 13.08
C ALA A 47 -4.16 -8.75 12.48
N VAL A 48 -4.71 -7.98 11.53
CA VAL A 48 -4.04 -6.79 10.97
C VAL A 48 -3.79 -5.75 12.05
N ALA A 49 -4.78 -5.44 12.88
CA ALA A 49 -4.65 -4.48 13.98
C ALA A 49 -3.54 -4.88 14.95
N LYS A 50 -3.47 -6.17 15.32
CA LYS A 50 -2.40 -6.73 16.16
C LYS A 50 -1.03 -6.64 15.48
N HIS A 51 -0.95 -6.95 14.19
CA HIS A 51 0.31 -6.91 13.43
C HIS A 51 0.90 -5.48 13.37
N PHE A 52 0.04 -4.48 13.16
CA PHE A 52 0.45 -3.08 13.06
C PHE A 52 0.45 -2.32 14.40
N GLY A 53 0.05 -2.97 15.51
CA GLY A 53 -0.04 -2.31 16.82
C GLY A 53 -1.06 -1.17 16.88
N ILE A 54 -2.15 -1.27 16.12
CA ILE A 54 -3.21 -0.24 16.05
C ILE A 54 -4.55 -0.77 16.58
N LYS A 55 -5.50 0.13 16.85
CA LYS A 55 -6.87 -0.24 17.23
C LYS A 55 -7.61 -0.88 16.04
N ASN A 56 -8.52 -1.82 16.32
CA ASN A 56 -9.35 -2.48 15.29
C ASN A 56 -10.09 -1.48 14.38
N ASN A 57 -10.65 -0.41 14.95
CA ASN A 57 -11.33 0.63 14.17
C ASN A 57 -10.35 1.32 13.20
N ALA A 58 -9.13 1.65 13.65
CA ALA A 58 -8.11 2.24 12.79
C ALA A 58 -7.70 1.29 11.64
N ALA A 59 -7.56 -0.01 11.92
CA ALA A 59 -7.28 -1.01 10.89
C ALA A 59 -8.42 -1.10 9.85
N ARG A 60 -9.68 -1.12 10.30
CA ARG A 60 -10.86 -1.10 9.42
C ARG A 60 -10.89 0.14 8.54
N MET A 61 -10.70 1.33 9.12
CA MET A 61 -10.68 2.60 8.37
C MET A 61 -9.55 2.64 7.34
N ARG A 62 -8.36 2.13 7.69
CA ARG A 62 -7.23 2.01 6.74
C ARG A 62 -7.57 1.07 5.58
N PHE A 63 -8.19 -0.07 5.87
CA PHE A 63 -8.63 -1.01 4.84
C PHE A 63 -9.69 -0.42 3.91
N GLU A 64 -10.68 0.31 4.44
CA GLU A 64 -11.70 1.00 3.62
C GLU A 64 -11.08 2.07 2.72
N ARG A 65 -10.11 2.84 3.22
CA ARG A 65 -9.38 3.83 2.42
C ARG A 65 -8.58 3.17 1.31
N LEU A 66 -7.87 2.08 1.62
CA LEU A 66 -7.14 1.29 0.62
C LEU A 66 -8.09 0.80 -0.46
N ARG A 67 -9.21 0.16 -0.09
CA ARG A 67 -10.23 -0.31 -1.03
C ARG A 67 -10.73 0.80 -1.95
N LYS A 68 -11.11 1.96 -1.41
CA LYS A 68 -11.56 3.12 -2.20
C LYS A 68 -10.48 3.60 -3.18
N SER A 69 -9.21 3.59 -2.79
CA SER A 69 -8.09 3.97 -3.66
C SER A 69 -7.89 2.96 -4.80
N LEU A 70 -7.97 1.66 -4.50
CA LEU A 70 -7.87 0.58 -5.47
C LEU A 70 -9.01 0.61 -6.49
N ASP A 71 -10.24 0.84 -6.04
CA ASP A 71 -11.41 0.95 -6.92
C ASP A 71 -11.28 2.14 -7.88
N LYS A 72 -10.77 3.28 -7.41
CA LYS A 72 -10.46 4.44 -8.27
C LYS A 72 -9.35 4.15 -9.28
N MET A 73 -8.28 3.47 -8.84
CA MET A 73 -7.14 3.11 -9.71
C MET A 73 -7.55 2.13 -10.80
N GLU A 74 -8.39 1.15 -10.46
CA GLU A 74 -8.96 0.20 -11.42
C GLU A 74 -9.91 0.87 -12.41
N ALA A 75 -10.69 1.86 -11.96
CA ALA A 75 -11.54 2.65 -12.85
C ALA A 75 -10.71 3.51 -13.82
N SER A 76 -9.65 4.17 -13.35
CA SER A 76 -8.76 4.97 -14.22
C SER A 76 -8.11 4.11 -15.30
N THR A 77 -7.66 2.90 -14.95
CA THR A 77 -7.00 1.99 -15.91
C THR A 77 -7.93 1.51 -17.03
N LYS A 78 -9.26 1.60 -16.87
CA LYS A 78 -10.23 1.30 -17.93
C LYS A 78 -10.54 2.51 -18.83
N ASN A 79 -10.23 3.72 -18.38
CA ASN A 79 -10.52 4.97 -19.10
C ASN A 79 -9.26 5.60 -19.75
N ASP A 80 -8.06 5.16 -19.36
CA ASP A 80 -6.77 5.73 -19.80
C ASP A 80 -6.34 5.38 -21.26
N ASP A 81 -7.19 4.75 -22.08
CA ASP A 81 -6.96 4.74 -23.55
C ASP A 81 -7.33 6.10 -24.18
N ASP A 82 -8.06 6.97 -23.47
CA ASP A 82 -8.37 8.32 -23.92
C ASP A 82 -8.31 9.33 -22.75
N HIS A 83 -7.45 10.35 -22.90
CA HIS A 83 -7.35 11.58 -22.09
C HIS A 83 -6.51 11.60 -20.80
N LYS A 84 -5.24 12.01 -20.99
CA LYS A 84 -4.47 12.90 -20.11
C LYS A 84 -5.35 14.05 -19.56
N SER A 85 -5.54 14.16 -18.23
CA SER A 85 -5.84 15.43 -17.54
C SER A 85 -5.74 15.35 -16.00
N GLN A 86 -4.68 15.99 -15.48
CA GLN A 86 -4.60 16.81 -14.27
C GLN A 86 -5.00 16.23 -12.90
N THR A 87 -3.95 15.85 -12.16
CA THR A 87 -3.80 15.94 -10.71
C THR A 87 -4.32 17.28 -10.15
N LYS A 88 -5.25 17.20 -9.19
CA LYS A 88 -5.37 18.17 -8.10
C LYS A 88 -5.40 17.39 -6.78
N GLU A 89 -4.30 17.47 -6.05
CA GLU A 89 -4.26 17.23 -4.62
C GLU A 89 -5.18 18.23 -3.91
N GLN A 90 -5.95 17.74 -2.94
CA GLN A 90 -6.45 18.57 -1.85
C GLN A 90 -6.48 17.74 -0.57
N THR A 91 -5.40 17.90 0.20
CA THR A 91 -5.32 17.69 1.65
C THR A 91 -5.99 18.88 2.33
N ASP A 92 -6.94 18.63 3.23
CA ASP A 92 -7.25 19.56 4.32
C ASP A 92 -7.71 18.73 5.53
N ASP A 93 -6.79 18.60 6.48
CA ASP A 93 -7.02 18.27 7.88
C ASP A 93 -8.00 19.30 8.49
N ALA A 94 -9.03 18.83 9.19
CA ALA A 94 -9.79 19.67 10.11
C ALA A 94 -10.28 18.81 11.29
N ASN A 95 -9.42 18.78 12.33
CA ASN A 95 -9.70 19.02 13.74
C ASN A 95 -11.01 18.45 14.35
N THR A 96 -10.86 17.53 15.32
CA THR A 96 -11.91 17.17 16.29
C THR A 96 -11.52 17.79 17.63
N GLU A 97 -12.16 18.91 17.97
CA GLU A 97 -12.23 19.50 19.32
C GLU A 97 -13.58 19.01 19.87
N ASP A 98 -13.61 18.05 20.80
CA ASP A 98 -13.56 18.27 22.25
C ASP A 98 -14.56 19.35 22.70
N GLU A 99 -15.75 18.93 23.13
CA GLU A 99 -16.46 19.51 24.26
C GLU A 99 -17.39 18.44 24.86
N GLY A 100 -16.94 17.83 25.95
CA GLY A 100 -17.83 17.18 26.90
C GLY A 100 -18.19 18.17 27.98
N ASP A 101 -19.42 18.69 27.97
CA ASP A 101 -19.99 19.39 29.13
C ASP A 101 -21.12 18.53 29.71
N ALA A 102 -20.78 17.79 30.76
CA ALA A 102 -21.72 17.17 31.67
C ALA A 102 -21.77 18.04 32.93
N LYS A 103 -22.85 18.81 33.09
CA LYS A 103 -23.20 19.45 34.36
C LYS A 103 -24.50 18.86 34.89
N SER A 104 -24.37 18.06 35.94
CA SER A 104 -25.44 17.73 36.88
C SER A 104 -25.28 18.65 38.09
N ASP A 105 -26.34 19.37 38.43
CA ASP A 105 -26.74 19.68 39.82
C ASP A 105 -28.27 19.73 39.87
#